data_AF-A0A6M1NR68-F1
#
_entry.id   AF-A0A6M1NR68-F1
#
_cell.length_a   1.000
_cell.length_b   1.000
_cell.length_c   1.000
_cell.angle_alpha   90.00
_cell.angle_beta   90.00
_cell.angle_gamma   90.00
#
_symmetry.space_group_name_H-M   'P 1'
#
loop_
_entity.id
_entity.type
_entity.pdbx_description
1 polymer ?
#
loop_
_entity_poly.entity_id
_entity_poly.type
_entity_poly.pdbx_seq_one_letter_code
_entity_poly.pdbx_strand_id
1 'polypeptide(L)'
;MKTKNQIFIILFFFWAICVVAQTNSTPLKYGKYNCTASKYVNGSYEFVPRGSFTIYKNGTYAYQGFEKPSKGKFRVDKDGNLLFVGGYFDKGKAEKIDSPNKFFVVFPTIPDNRWTCSCAEK
;
A
#
# COMPACT_ATOMS: atom_id res chain seq x y z
N MET A 1 26.98 54.79 43.27
CA MET A 1 26.98 54.48 41.82
C MET A 1 27.75 53.18 41.58
N LYS A 2 27.04 52.04 41.44
CA LYS A 2 27.51 50.78 40.83
C LYS A 2 26.34 49.79 40.80
N THR A 3 25.60 49.77 39.70
CA THR A 3 24.51 48.85 39.43
C THR A 3 25.07 47.47 39.06
N LYS A 4 24.57 46.42 39.72
CA LYS A 4 24.94 45.02 39.46
C LYS A 4 24.09 44.49 38.30
N ASN A 5 24.75 44.08 37.21
CA ASN A 5 24.17 43.36 36.09
C ASN A 5 23.62 42.01 36.57
N GLN A 6 22.32 41.78 36.37
CA GLN A 6 21.68 40.47 36.50
C GLN A 6 21.73 39.77 35.14
N ILE A 7 22.50 38.69 35.05
CA ILE A 7 22.54 37.80 33.89
C ILE A 7 21.41 36.79 34.04
N PHE A 8 20.35 36.92 33.24
CA PHE A 8 19.29 35.92 33.11
C PHE A 8 19.79 34.75 32.25
N ILE A 9 20.11 33.62 32.87
CA ILE A 9 20.38 32.36 32.17
C ILE A 9 19.04 31.72 31.81
N ILE A 10 18.65 31.80 30.54
CA ILE A 10 17.47 31.11 29.99
C ILE A 10 17.87 29.66 29.74
N LEU A 11 17.43 28.76 30.62
CA LEU A 11 17.61 27.31 30.50
C LEU A 11 16.60 26.78 29.46
N PHE A 12 17.04 26.61 28.21
CA PHE A 12 16.24 25.93 27.17
C PHE A 12 16.23 24.42 27.44
N PHE A 13 15.18 23.94 28.12
CA PHE A 13 14.86 22.51 28.20
C PHE A 13 14.44 22.05 26.79
N PHE A 14 15.39 21.46 26.05
CA PHE A 14 15.12 20.76 24.80
C PHE A 14 14.34 19.48 25.13
N TRP A 15 13.01 19.60 25.17
CA TRP A 15 12.11 18.46 25.26
C TRP A 15 12.23 17.68 23.95
N ALA A 16 12.95 16.56 24.00
CA ALA A 16 13.03 15.61 22.90
C ALA A 16 11.65 14.96 22.72
N ILE A 17 10.78 15.59 21.93
CA ILE A 17 9.54 14.99 21.47
C ILE A 17 9.95 13.94 20.44
N CYS A 18 10.08 12.68 20.88
CA CYS A 18 10.10 11.54 19.99
C CYS A 18 8.76 11.49 19.25
N VAL A 19 8.72 12.03 18.03
CA VAL A 19 7.60 11.82 17.11
C VAL A 19 7.62 10.35 16.71
N VAL A 20 6.85 9.52 17.42
CA VAL A 20 6.53 8.18 16.94
C VAL A 20 5.64 8.36 15.72
N ALA A 21 6.15 8.03 14.54
CA ALA A 21 5.36 8.03 13.33
C ALA A 21 4.22 7.01 13.49
N GLN A 22 3.01 7.51 13.75
CA GLN A 22 1.81 6.69 13.79
C GLN A 22 1.51 6.27 12.35
N THR A 23 1.91 5.05 11.98
CA THR A 23 1.44 4.42 10.75
C THR A 23 -0.06 4.20 10.92
N ASN A 24 -0.87 5.17 10.46
CA ASN A 24 -2.32 5.05 10.36
C ASN A 24 -2.63 4.00 9.28
N SER A 25 -2.42 2.72 9.61
CA SER A 25 -2.74 1.63 8.71
C SER A 25 -4.27 1.56 8.65
N THR A 26 -4.87 2.08 7.58
CA THR A 26 -6.32 1.96 7.39
C THR A 26 -6.70 0.48 7.43
N PRO A 27 -7.80 0.08 8.09
CA PRO A 27 -8.23 -1.32 8.09
C PRO A 27 -8.30 -1.90 6.67
N LEU A 28 -7.90 -3.17 6.51
CA LEU A 28 -7.99 -3.85 5.22
C LEU A 28 -9.46 -3.98 4.79
N LYS A 29 -9.83 -3.38 3.66
CA LYS A 29 -11.16 -3.56 3.06
C LYS A 29 -11.20 -4.85 2.24
N TYR A 30 -12.00 -5.81 2.68
CA TYR A 30 -12.25 -7.02 1.89
C TYR A 30 -13.17 -6.71 0.72
N GLY A 31 -13.08 -7.50 -0.36
CA GLY A 31 -13.89 -7.28 -1.55
C GLY A 31 -13.06 -7.28 -2.83
N LYS A 32 -13.68 -6.80 -3.91
CA LYS A 32 -13.10 -6.77 -5.26
C LYS A 32 -12.21 -5.54 -5.49
N TYR A 33 -11.08 -5.74 -6.14
CA TYR A 33 -10.11 -4.73 -6.54
C TYR A 33 -9.87 -4.81 -8.05
N ASN A 34 -10.15 -3.73 -8.79
CA ASN A 34 -9.90 -3.64 -10.23
C ASN A 34 -8.47 -3.15 -10.46
N CYS A 35 -7.73 -3.83 -11.34
CA CYS A 35 -6.31 -3.58 -11.59
C CYS A 35 -6.06 -3.00 -12.98
N THR A 36 -5.17 -2.01 -13.03
CA THR A 36 -4.74 -1.36 -14.26
C THR A 36 -3.22 -1.24 -14.25
N ALA A 37 -2.57 -1.62 -15.34
CA ALA A 37 -1.18 -1.27 -15.60
C ALA A 37 -1.13 0.11 -16.25
N SER A 38 -0.17 0.94 -15.87
CA SER A 38 0.07 2.23 -16.51
C SER A 38 1.47 2.25 -17.09
N LYS A 39 1.60 2.65 -18.36
CA LYS A 39 2.88 2.79 -19.04
C LYS A 39 3.00 4.19 -19.64
N TYR A 40 4.15 4.83 -19.48
CA TYR A 40 4.43 6.08 -20.17
C TYR A 40 5.04 5.76 -21.55
N VAL A 41 4.39 6.22 -22.62
CA VAL A 41 4.80 5.98 -24.01
C VAL A 41 4.60 7.27 -24.80
N ASN A 42 5.63 7.71 -25.54
CA ASN A 42 5.55 8.85 -26.47
C ASN A 42 4.89 10.13 -25.91
N GLY A 43 5.18 10.49 -24.66
CA GLY A 43 4.68 11.73 -24.07
C GLY A 43 3.37 11.59 -23.28
N SER A 44 2.71 10.43 -23.29
CA SER A 44 1.44 10.20 -22.61
C SER A 44 1.42 8.92 -21.78
N TYR A 45 0.46 8.82 -20.86
CA TYR A 45 0.21 7.60 -20.10
C TYR A 45 -0.86 6.74 -20.80
N GLU A 46 -0.51 5.49 -21.07
CA GLU A 46 -1.45 4.44 -21.47
C GLU A 46 -1.88 3.63 -20.24
N PHE A 47 -3.16 3.26 -20.21
CA PHE A 47 -3.77 2.48 -19.14
C PHE A 47 -4.34 1.18 -19.69
N VAL A 48 -3.76 0.06 -19.28
CA VAL A 48 -4.15 -1.28 -19.74
C VAL A 48 -4.88 -2.00 -18.61
N PRO A 49 -6.16 -2.37 -18.79
CA PRO A 49 -6.88 -3.18 -17.80
C PRO A 49 -6.23 -4.56 -17.62
N ARG A 50 -6.08 -4.98 -16.36
CA ARG A 50 -5.49 -6.27 -15.98
C ARG A 50 -6.46 -7.14 -15.18
N GLY A 51 -7.76 -6.92 -15.38
CA GLY A 51 -8.82 -7.62 -14.66
C GLY A 51 -8.94 -7.16 -13.21
N SER A 52 -9.29 -8.10 -12.34
CA SER A 52 -9.52 -7.83 -10.92
C SER A 52 -9.04 -8.97 -10.05
N PHE A 53 -8.88 -8.71 -8.76
CA PHE A 53 -8.84 -9.76 -7.75
C PHE A 53 -9.78 -9.44 -6.60
N THR A 54 -10.31 -10.49 -5.96
CA THR A 54 -11.10 -10.38 -4.74
C THR A 54 -10.33 -10.98 -3.58
N ILE A 55 -10.29 -10.27 -2.45
CA ILE A 55 -9.75 -10.80 -1.19
C ILE A 55 -10.89 -11.12 -0.24
N TYR A 56 -10.82 -12.29 0.38
CA TYR A 56 -11.85 -12.82 1.26
C TYR A 56 -11.39 -12.79 2.72
N LYS A 57 -12.36 -12.69 3.66
CA LYS A 57 -12.09 -12.65 5.11
C LYS A 57 -11.36 -13.88 5.65
N ASN A 58 -11.44 -15.01 4.94
CA ASN A 58 -10.78 -16.27 5.32
C ASN A 58 -9.30 -16.34 4.84
N GLY A 59 -8.71 -15.23 4.36
CA GLY A 59 -7.32 -15.19 3.94
C GLY A 59 -7.05 -15.79 2.56
N THR A 60 -8.09 -16.05 1.75
CA THR A 60 -7.93 -16.44 0.35
C THR A 60 -8.16 -15.28 -0.60
N TYR A 61 -7.65 -15.40 -1.82
CA TYR A 61 -7.95 -14.48 -2.90
C TYR A 61 -8.29 -15.23 -4.19
N ALA A 62 -8.98 -14.55 -5.11
CA ALA A 62 -9.24 -15.03 -6.45
C ALA A 62 -8.94 -13.91 -7.47
N TYR A 63 -8.07 -14.19 -8.43
CA TYR A 63 -7.82 -13.33 -9.59
C TYR A 63 -8.76 -13.71 -10.74
N GLN A 64 -9.48 -12.73 -11.28
CA GLN A 64 -10.50 -12.89 -12.32
C GLN A 64 -10.10 -12.27 -13.67
N GLY A 65 -8.80 -12.30 -14.02
CA GLY A 65 -8.34 -11.88 -15.35
C GLY A 65 -8.26 -13.01 -16.39
N PHE A 66 -8.66 -14.24 -16.03
CA PHE A 66 -8.69 -15.41 -16.90
C PHE A 66 -10.10 -15.99 -16.97
N GLU A 67 -10.36 -16.86 -17.95
CA GLU A 67 -11.63 -17.60 -18.07
C GLU A 67 -11.95 -18.38 -16.78
N LYS A 68 -10.95 -19.05 -16.20
CA LYS A 68 -11.05 -19.69 -14.89
C LYS A 68 -10.30 -18.85 -13.84
N PRO A 69 -10.96 -18.45 -12.74
CA PRO A 69 -10.30 -17.67 -11.70
C PRO A 69 -9.11 -18.41 -11.10
N SER A 70 -7.97 -17.73 -10.99
CA SER A 70 -6.79 -18.26 -10.31
C SER A 70 -6.88 -17.95 -8.82
N LYS A 71 -6.80 -18.97 -7.97
CA LYS A 71 -7.02 -18.86 -6.52
C LYS A 71 -5.72 -19.06 -5.75
N GLY A 72 -5.57 -18.32 -4.66
CA GLY A 72 -4.44 -18.47 -3.74
C GLY A 72 -4.78 -17.95 -2.35
N LYS A 73 -3.75 -17.78 -1.53
CA LYS A 73 -3.85 -17.25 -0.16
C LYS A 73 -3.09 -15.93 -0.06
N PHE A 74 -3.42 -15.17 0.98
CA PHE A 74 -2.64 -14.00 1.35
C PHE A 74 -2.48 -13.92 2.87
N ARG A 75 -1.44 -13.19 3.29
CA ARG A 75 -1.27 -12.72 4.67
C ARG A 75 -1.11 -11.22 4.66
N VAL A 76 -1.46 -10.58 5.76
CA VAL A 76 -1.25 -9.14 5.95
C VAL A 76 0.04 -8.96 6.75
N ASP A 77 0.98 -8.18 6.23
CA ASP A 77 2.20 -7.84 6.96
C ASP A 77 1.98 -6.70 7.97
N LYS A 78 3.03 -6.33 8.71
CA LYS A 78 2.99 -5.27 9.72
C LYS A 78 2.61 -3.89 9.16
N ASP A 79 2.84 -3.66 7.87
CA ASP A 79 2.58 -2.39 7.19
C ASP A 79 1.20 -2.41 6.51
N GLY A 80 0.46 -3.53 6.61
CA GLY A 80 -0.85 -3.70 6.01
C GLY A 80 -0.81 -4.12 4.53
N ASN A 81 0.35 -4.52 4.02
CA ASN A 81 0.48 -5.05 2.66
C ASN A 81 -0.02 -6.49 2.60
N LEU A 82 -0.45 -6.93 1.42
CA LEU A 82 -0.81 -8.32 1.19
C LEU A 82 0.39 -9.09 0.62
N LEU A 83 0.77 -10.17 1.28
CA LEU A 83 1.77 -11.13 0.81
C LEU A 83 1.06 -12.35 0.24
N PHE A 84 1.20 -12.58 -1.06
CA PHE A 84 0.47 -13.63 -1.77
C PHE A 84 1.23 -14.96 -1.83
N VAL A 85 0.50 -16.07 -1.72
CA VAL A 85 1.02 -17.44 -1.83
C VAL A 85 0.08 -18.29 -2.68
N GLY A 86 0.63 -18.93 -3.70
CA GLY A 86 -0.11 -19.68 -4.71
C GLY A 86 -0.95 -18.80 -5.63
N GLY A 87 -1.57 -19.42 -6.64
CA GLY A 87 -2.36 -18.71 -7.64
C GLY A 87 -1.51 -17.82 -8.55
N TYR A 88 -2.17 -16.90 -9.26
CA TYR A 88 -1.52 -16.05 -10.26
C TYR A 88 -0.56 -15.01 -9.69
N PHE A 89 -0.74 -14.63 -8.43
CA PHE A 89 0.10 -13.65 -7.74
C PHE A 89 1.11 -14.33 -6.82
N ASP A 90 1.44 -15.61 -7.02
CA ASP A 90 2.37 -16.32 -6.15
C ASP A 90 3.68 -15.55 -5.97
N LYS A 91 4.15 -15.44 -4.72
CA LYS A 91 5.32 -14.65 -4.30
C LYS A 91 5.19 -13.15 -4.60
N GLY A 92 3.99 -12.68 -4.89
CA GLY A 92 3.64 -11.29 -5.09
C GLY A 92 3.35 -10.53 -3.81
N LYS A 93 3.30 -9.21 -3.96
CA LYS A 93 2.96 -8.27 -2.90
C LYS A 93 1.96 -7.23 -3.42
N ALA A 94 0.93 -6.94 -2.64
CA ALA A 94 0.09 -5.76 -2.80
C ALA A 94 0.49 -4.72 -1.74
N GLU A 95 1.26 -3.73 -2.16
CA GLU A 95 1.73 -2.64 -1.31
C GLU A 95 0.61 -1.62 -1.11
N LYS A 96 0.31 -1.27 0.14
CA LYS A 96 -0.60 -0.16 0.41
C LYS A 96 0.00 1.13 -0.11
N ILE A 97 -0.90 2.01 -0.54
CA ILE A 97 -0.55 3.38 -0.90
C ILE A 97 -1.37 4.34 -0.05
N ASP A 98 -1.07 5.64 -0.12
CA ASP A 98 -1.70 6.70 0.68
C ASP A 98 -3.23 6.86 0.49
N SER A 99 -3.84 6.02 -0.36
CA SER A 99 -5.28 5.96 -0.54
C SER A 99 -5.86 4.73 0.16
N PRO A 100 -6.85 4.91 1.05
CA PRO A 100 -7.52 3.79 1.69
C PRO A 100 -8.20 2.96 0.58
N ASN A 101 -7.87 1.68 0.51
CA ASN A 101 -8.40 0.72 -0.48
C ASN A 101 -7.77 0.79 -1.88
N LYS A 102 -6.51 1.22 -1.98
CA LYS A 102 -5.71 1.07 -3.20
C LYS A 102 -4.39 0.36 -2.90
N PHE A 103 -3.93 -0.44 -3.85
CA PHE A 103 -2.68 -1.17 -3.78
C PHE A 103 -1.84 -0.99 -5.04
N PHE A 104 -0.52 -1.01 -4.87
CA PHE A 104 0.39 -1.38 -5.93
C PHE A 104 0.68 -2.88 -5.87
N VAL A 105 0.31 -3.62 -6.90
CA VAL A 105 0.54 -5.06 -6.99
C VAL A 105 1.78 -5.33 -7.85
N VAL A 106 2.73 -6.08 -7.30
CA VAL A 106 3.98 -6.52 -7.94
C VAL A 106 4.16 -8.02 -7.68
N PHE A 107 4.60 -8.78 -8.68
CA PHE A 107 4.86 -10.22 -8.55
C PHE A 107 5.86 -10.69 -9.63
N PRO A 108 6.56 -11.83 -9.45
CA PRO A 108 7.70 -12.19 -10.31
C PRO A 108 7.37 -12.33 -11.80
N THR A 109 6.16 -12.76 -12.12
CA THR A 109 5.69 -12.98 -13.50
C THR A 109 4.87 -11.80 -14.05
N ILE A 110 4.96 -10.62 -13.42
CA ILE A 110 4.18 -9.45 -13.84
C ILE A 110 4.69 -8.91 -15.20
N PRO A 111 3.82 -8.73 -16.19
CA PRO A 111 4.25 -8.27 -17.52
C PRO A 111 4.61 -6.78 -17.59
N ASP A 112 4.15 -5.96 -16.63
CA ASP A 112 4.22 -4.48 -16.71
C ASP A 112 4.97 -3.81 -15.54
N ASN A 113 5.82 -4.55 -14.83
CA ASN A 113 6.50 -4.17 -13.59
C ASN A 113 5.56 -3.93 -12.38
N ARG A 114 4.43 -3.25 -12.54
CA ARG A 114 3.51 -2.90 -11.43
C ARG A 114 2.10 -2.60 -11.91
N TRP A 115 1.10 -3.07 -11.17
CA TRP A 115 -0.32 -2.73 -11.38
C TRP A 115 -0.85 -1.86 -10.24
N THR A 116 -1.75 -0.93 -10.57
CA THR A 116 -2.52 -0.18 -9.58
C THR A 116 -3.88 -0.81 -9.44
N CYS A 117 -4.25 -1.23 -8.23
CA CYS A 117 -5.51 -1.91 -7.98
C CYS A 117 -6.34 -1.15 -6.96
N SER A 118 -7.58 -0.80 -7.30
CA SER A 118 -8.47 0.01 -6.45
C SER A 118 -9.72 -0.79 -6.10
N CYS A 119 -10.20 -0.68 -4.86
CA CYS A 119 -11.44 -1.33 -4.44
C CYS A 119 -12.61 -0.86 -5.32
N ALA A 120 -13.36 -1.83 -5.86
CA ALA A 120 -14.48 -1.61 -6.76
C ALA A 120 -15.77 -1.27 -6.01
N GLU A 121 -15.82 -1.56 -4.72
CA GLU A 121 -16.97 -1.31 -3.85
C GLU A 121 -16.84 0.10 -3.28
N LYS A 122 -17.82 0.96 -3.58
CA LYS A 122 -17.92 2.31 -3.00
C LYS A 122 -18.33 2.19 -1.55
#